data_AF-A0A117E0A6-F1
#
_entry.id   AF-A0A117E0A6-F1
#
_cell.length_a   1.000
_cell.length_b   1.000
_cell.length_c   1.000
_cell.angle_alpha   90.00
_cell.angle_beta   90.00
_cell.angle_gamma   90.00
#
_symmetry.space_group_name_H-M   'P 1'
#
loop_
_entity.id
_entity.type
_entity.pdbx_description
1 polymer ?
#
loop_
_entity_poly.entity_id
_entity_poly.type
_entity_poly.pdbx_seq_one_letter_code
_entity_poly.pdbx_strand_id
1 'polypeptide(L)'
;MDSAFPQRPSFVKYGPYTYDDYGVTVASIPRASSLILDTLFPVKPVTAPSRRPVKRWIAAQLQHFGIPSEPSNTVAQLLALLEKEYRDGHCKYDSPSVLLLEKTLYDMYQAVQEDYQQQKADWRVKKFARQVTPSDEALFDPSLFMAKYFLNKEDGVPDKSKQSKAIVLHNVYNQQFVSIALSISGLSFQISHPATVIGWADSFEEGLDAGFASLADNHIKEYVPTFEANFDHRRFLKKYFLSLDYPFEMGVPAPDRTLEPVQLMPQLYFDVREKLRKAVANINGLLIATTPGRGGTWTLLTWSEHAEKLTGVVAKIHAAGMNEKLYDDTIIAQVWQTKLSRHNLFKQLVNPNNITPLRLGNLQGQYVIRCNVIDPWGYEDFSLDINAPRRNDPAARATFSLGKLQGAMILALDCDKVDQMRKMLDKKGTTQHDTPESDDDDDDWEKVPHLTVHRFRNDNVKWRVYLQYAGTCNGLNQVDEHNEQVGYIDFNVDPERSDDDEKAVGYGLAYGRGYIVGPKYMTSRRSEKGEMLPIEVFKWTGETVRVAAPWNAFNFWGGFEARFRVCERAMTMTKGYEL
;
A
#
# COMPACT_ATOMS: atom_id res chain seq x y z
N MET A 1 30.69 -16.75 2.86
CA MET A 1 30.00 -15.71 3.65
C MET A 1 29.22 -14.84 2.69
N ASP A 2 27.92 -14.66 2.89
CA ASP A 2 27.13 -13.74 2.09
C ASP A 2 27.62 -12.32 2.32
N SER A 3 27.92 -11.59 1.24
CA SER A 3 28.18 -10.15 1.34
C SER A 3 26.90 -9.50 1.85
N ALA A 4 26.98 -8.84 3.00
CA ALA A 4 25.85 -8.09 3.55
C ALA A 4 25.31 -7.10 2.52
N PHE A 5 24.00 -6.88 2.53
CA PHE A 5 23.39 -5.83 1.72
C PHE A 5 24.04 -4.48 2.10
N PRO A 6 24.45 -3.64 1.13
CA PRO A 6 25.06 -2.36 1.43
C PRO A 6 24.19 -1.54 2.39
N GLN A 7 24.81 -0.97 3.42
CA GLN A 7 24.08 -0.14 4.36
C GLN A 7 23.86 1.23 3.75
N ARG A 8 22.64 1.75 3.92
CA ARG A 8 22.35 3.11 3.52
C ARG A 8 23.29 4.06 4.28
N PRO A 9 23.92 5.04 3.61
CA PRO A 9 24.72 6.05 4.28
C PRO A 9 23.87 6.77 5.32
N SER A 10 24.39 6.90 6.53
CA SER A 10 23.66 7.51 7.64
C SER A 10 23.60 9.04 7.50
N PHE A 11 24.72 9.68 7.13
CA PHE A 11 24.86 11.11 6.85
C PHE A 11 26.30 11.40 6.40
N VAL A 12 26.55 12.56 5.79
CA VAL A 12 27.92 13.09 5.61
C VAL A 12 28.21 14.17 6.65
N LYS A 13 29.47 14.29 7.08
CA LYS A 13 29.90 15.28 8.07
C LYS A 13 30.96 16.21 7.47
N TYR A 14 30.82 17.50 7.73
CA TYR A 14 31.83 18.51 7.43
C TYR A 14 31.96 19.44 8.64
N GLY A 15 33.01 19.24 9.45
CA GLY A 15 33.16 19.93 10.73
C GLY A 15 31.97 19.67 11.67
N PRO A 16 31.29 20.72 12.20
CA PRO A 16 30.12 20.58 13.06
C PRO A 16 28.81 20.28 12.30
N TYR A 17 28.85 20.36 10.97
CA TYR A 17 27.69 20.23 10.11
C TYR A 17 27.53 18.79 9.64
N THR A 18 26.28 18.35 9.55
CA THR A 18 25.90 17.03 9.04
C THR A 18 24.85 17.19 7.95
N TYR A 19 24.92 16.40 6.88
CA TYR A 19 23.91 16.38 5.82
C TYR A 19 23.29 15.00 5.74
N ASP A 20 21.97 14.95 5.92
CA ASP A 20 21.16 13.74 5.92
C ASP A 20 19.90 13.94 5.04
N ASP A 21 18.93 13.03 5.16
CA ASP A 21 17.63 13.12 4.47
C ASP A 21 16.86 14.43 4.77
N TYR A 22 17.23 15.13 5.84
CA TYR A 22 16.65 16.40 6.30
C TYR A 22 17.53 17.62 5.96
N GLY A 23 18.60 17.45 5.17
CA GLY A 23 19.50 18.52 4.73
C GLY A 23 20.59 18.84 5.76
N VAL A 24 21.08 20.09 5.76
CA VAL A 24 22.15 20.50 6.68
C VAL A 24 21.62 20.67 8.10
N THR A 25 22.26 19.99 9.04
CA THR A 25 21.99 20.04 10.47
C THR A 25 23.28 20.28 11.26
N VAL A 26 23.15 20.83 12.47
CA VAL A 26 24.25 21.02 13.44
C VAL A 26 23.82 20.35 14.73
N ALA A 27 24.59 19.37 15.21
CA ALA A 27 24.20 18.53 16.35
C ALA A 27 22.75 17.97 16.22
N SER A 28 22.38 17.54 15.01
CA SER A 28 21.03 17.05 14.64
C SER A 28 19.91 18.10 14.75
N ILE A 29 20.26 19.39 14.74
CA ILE A 29 19.31 20.51 14.75
C ILE A 29 19.36 21.17 13.36
N PRO A 30 18.23 21.21 12.61
CA PRO A 30 18.19 21.91 11.33
C PRO A 30 18.25 23.42 11.54
N ARG A 31 18.58 24.14 10.47
CA ARG A 31 18.50 25.60 10.47
C ARG A 31 17.05 26.06 10.62
N ALA A 32 16.83 27.10 11.41
CA ALA A 32 15.53 27.73 11.60
C ALA A 32 15.16 28.55 10.37
N SER A 33 13.94 28.41 9.85
CA SER A 33 13.45 29.26 8.76
C SER A 33 13.25 30.70 9.24
N SER A 34 13.20 31.66 8.30
CA SER A 34 12.84 33.05 8.59
C SER A 34 11.56 33.15 9.42
N LEU A 35 10.53 32.37 9.05
CA LEU A 35 9.28 32.28 9.79
C LEU A 35 9.45 31.91 11.27
N ILE A 36 10.36 30.98 11.59
CA ILE A 36 10.65 30.60 12.99
C ILE A 36 11.33 31.75 13.72
N LEU A 37 12.29 32.40 13.09
CA LEU A 37 13.01 33.53 13.68
C LEU A 37 12.10 34.76 13.85
N ASP A 38 11.20 35.04 12.92
CA ASP A 38 10.17 36.08 13.01
C ASP A 38 9.20 35.83 14.16
N THR A 39 8.82 34.57 14.37
CA THR A 39 7.96 34.18 15.50
C THR A 39 8.70 34.32 16.83
N LEU A 40 10.02 34.06 16.84
CA LEU A 40 10.84 34.16 18.03
C LEU A 40 11.18 35.62 18.40
N PHE A 41 11.37 36.47 17.40
CA PHE A 41 11.75 37.88 17.53
C PHE A 41 10.74 38.81 16.83
N PRO A 42 9.47 38.85 17.27
CA PRO A 42 8.43 39.61 16.59
C PRO A 42 8.74 41.11 16.60
N VAL A 43 8.51 41.77 15.46
CA VAL A 43 8.70 43.23 15.29
C VAL A 43 7.76 44.05 16.19
N LYS A 44 6.57 43.49 16.53
CA LYS A 44 5.61 44.08 17.46
C LYS A 44 5.33 43.09 18.61
N PRO A 45 5.65 43.42 19.87
CA PRO A 45 5.48 42.52 21.00
C PRO A 45 3.99 42.49 21.42
N VAL A 46 3.18 41.67 20.76
CA VAL A 46 1.75 41.49 21.13
C VAL A 46 1.50 40.12 21.75
N THR A 47 2.41 39.16 21.58
CA THR A 47 2.31 37.83 22.17
C THR A 47 3.69 37.34 22.61
N ALA A 48 3.81 36.92 23.87
CA ALA A 48 5.00 36.19 24.30
C ALA A 48 5.14 34.91 23.46
N PRO A 49 6.35 34.54 22.98
CA PRO A 49 6.54 33.32 22.22
C PRO A 49 6.07 32.12 23.05
N SER A 50 5.21 31.28 22.47
CA SER A 50 4.58 30.16 23.20
C SER A 50 5.58 29.08 23.67
N ARG A 51 6.84 29.13 23.17
CA ARG A 51 7.91 28.16 23.46
C ARG A 51 9.23 28.91 23.65
N ARG A 52 9.95 28.58 24.73
CA ARG A 52 11.27 29.17 25.02
C ARG A 52 12.36 28.30 24.39
N PRO A 53 13.26 28.86 23.55
CA PRO A 53 14.34 28.09 22.95
C PRO A 53 15.38 27.67 24.01
N VAL A 54 15.89 26.45 23.88
CA VAL A 54 16.92 25.89 24.75
C VAL A 54 18.33 26.27 24.27
N LYS A 55 19.31 26.32 25.19
CA LYS A 55 20.71 26.74 24.92
C LYS A 55 21.31 26.07 23.67
N ARG A 56 21.16 24.73 23.58
CA ARG A 56 21.68 23.91 22.48
C ARG A 56 21.10 24.33 21.12
N TRP A 57 19.81 24.66 21.08
CA TRP A 57 19.16 25.11 19.85
C TRP A 57 19.70 26.46 19.39
N ILE A 58 19.82 27.43 20.32
CA ILE A 58 20.31 28.78 20.00
C ILE A 58 21.75 28.71 19.49
N ALA A 59 22.61 27.94 20.16
CA ALA A 59 23.99 27.72 19.74
C ALA A 59 24.07 27.09 18.33
N ALA A 60 23.21 26.11 18.03
CA ALA A 60 23.14 25.51 16.70
C ALA A 60 22.72 26.53 15.62
N GLN A 61 21.78 27.43 15.92
CA GLN A 61 21.37 28.47 14.96
C GLN A 61 22.50 29.48 14.69
N LEU A 62 23.18 29.95 15.74
CA LEU A 62 24.35 30.84 15.58
C LEU A 62 25.42 30.17 14.70
N GLN A 63 25.70 28.89 14.94
CA GLN A 63 26.65 28.11 14.16
C GLN A 63 26.20 27.89 12.70
N HIS A 64 24.90 27.70 12.45
CA HIS A 64 24.34 27.61 11.10
C HIS A 64 24.55 28.85 10.25
N PHE A 65 24.62 30.03 10.87
CA PHE A 65 24.88 31.31 10.22
C PHE A 65 26.34 31.79 10.36
N GLY A 66 27.23 30.95 10.90
CA GLY A 66 28.65 31.29 11.08
C GLY A 66 28.91 32.36 12.14
N ILE A 67 27.96 32.61 13.04
CA ILE A 67 28.08 33.61 14.11
C ILE A 67 28.84 32.99 15.29
N PRO A 68 29.98 33.56 15.70
CA PRO A 68 30.74 33.04 16.83
C PRO A 68 29.97 33.22 18.14
N SER A 69 30.00 32.21 19.00
CA SER A 69 29.43 32.27 20.35
C SER A 69 30.28 31.48 21.33
N GLU A 70 30.29 31.89 22.61
CA GLU A 70 31.09 31.22 23.62
C GLU A 70 30.27 30.16 24.36
N PRO A 71 30.84 28.97 24.64
CA PRO A 71 30.17 27.94 25.44
C PRO A 71 29.75 28.42 26.84
N SER A 72 30.44 29.43 27.38
CA SER A 72 30.18 30.08 28.68
C SER A 72 28.89 30.91 28.68
N ASN A 73 28.40 31.35 27.51
CA ASN A 73 27.26 32.26 27.43
C ASN A 73 25.98 31.62 27.98
N THR A 74 25.20 32.41 28.71
CA THR A 74 23.88 32.04 29.21
C THR A 74 22.86 31.99 28.07
N VAL A 75 21.71 31.33 28.31
CA VAL A 75 20.60 31.30 27.33
C VAL A 75 20.19 32.71 26.93
N ALA A 76 20.10 33.65 27.89
CA ALA A 76 19.72 35.03 27.63
C ALA A 76 20.75 35.76 26.75
N GLN A 77 22.04 35.55 26.99
CA GLN A 77 23.12 36.15 26.18
C GLN A 77 23.13 35.62 24.75
N LEU A 78 23.01 34.30 24.57
CA LEU A 78 22.96 33.69 23.23
C LEU A 78 21.70 34.11 22.47
N LEU A 79 20.56 34.22 23.16
CA LEU A 79 19.30 34.63 22.54
C LEU A 79 19.35 36.09 22.11
N ALA A 80 19.91 36.98 22.94
CA ALA A 80 20.11 38.39 22.59
C ALA A 80 21.09 38.55 21.41
N LEU A 81 22.13 37.72 21.34
CA LEU A 81 23.04 37.68 20.21
C LEU A 81 22.32 37.25 18.93
N LEU A 82 21.57 36.15 18.97
CA LEU A 82 20.81 35.68 17.81
C LEU A 82 19.75 36.71 17.34
N GLU A 83 19.08 37.38 18.28
CA GLU A 83 18.11 38.45 17.98
C GLU A 83 18.78 39.62 17.26
N LYS A 84 19.93 40.07 17.77
CA LYS A 84 20.71 41.16 17.18
C LYS A 84 21.12 40.82 15.74
N GLU A 85 21.79 39.68 15.56
CA GLU A 85 22.30 39.27 14.25
C GLU A 85 21.17 38.96 13.25
N TYR A 86 20.01 38.50 13.74
CA TYR A 86 18.81 38.35 12.93
C TYR A 86 18.30 39.70 12.42
N ARG A 87 18.18 40.70 13.30
CA ARG A 87 17.71 42.05 12.93
C ARG A 87 18.69 42.81 12.05
N ASP A 88 19.98 42.58 12.25
CA ASP A 88 21.05 43.14 11.42
C ASP A 88 21.12 42.47 10.04
N GLY A 89 20.32 41.40 9.81
CA GLY A 89 20.20 40.74 8.51
C GLY A 89 21.35 39.79 8.20
N HIS A 90 22.09 39.33 9.21
CA HIS A 90 23.18 38.35 9.04
C HIS A 90 22.68 36.90 9.05
N CYS A 91 21.47 36.65 9.53
CA CYS A 91 20.84 35.32 9.54
C CYS A 91 20.10 34.99 8.22
N LYS A 92 20.75 35.18 7.07
CA LYS A 92 20.15 34.91 5.76
C LYS A 92 20.60 33.59 5.14
N TYR A 93 19.68 32.94 4.44
CA TYR A 93 19.92 31.68 3.72
C TYR A 93 20.76 31.85 2.46
N ASP A 94 20.72 33.04 1.86
CA ASP A 94 21.41 33.38 0.61
C ASP A 94 22.84 33.91 0.83
N SER A 95 23.33 33.91 2.08
CA SER A 95 24.71 34.29 2.37
C SER A 95 25.69 33.39 1.60
N PRO A 96 26.72 33.95 0.93
CA PRO A 96 27.67 33.16 0.15
C PRO A 96 28.34 32.04 0.95
N SER A 97 28.61 32.26 2.24
CA SER A 97 29.19 31.27 3.14
C SER A 97 28.26 30.08 3.42
N VAL A 98 26.97 30.36 3.57
CA VAL A 98 25.91 29.37 3.79
C VAL A 98 25.68 28.53 2.54
N LEU A 99 25.55 29.18 1.39
CA LEU A 99 25.36 28.50 0.10
C LEU A 99 26.56 27.61 -0.24
N LEU A 100 27.78 28.08 0.00
CA LEU A 100 29.00 27.30 -0.23
C LEU A 100 29.05 26.05 0.66
N LEU A 101 28.71 26.18 1.94
CA LEU A 101 28.66 25.05 2.87
C LEU A 101 27.59 24.03 2.48
N GLU A 102 26.37 24.49 2.15
CA GLU A 102 25.29 23.62 1.70
C GLU A 102 25.65 22.87 0.43
N LYS A 103 26.22 23.57 -0.55
CA LYS A 103 26.72 22.95 -1.78
C LYS A 103 27.79 21.90 -1.48
N THR A 104 28.78 22.23 -0.64
CA THR A 104 29.85 21.29 -0.29
C THR A 104 29.31 20.01 0.35
N LEU A 105 28.40 20.15 1.32
CA LEU A 105 27.77 19.02 1.99
C LEU A 105 26.84 18.22 1.06
N TYR A 106 26.13 18.90 0.16
CA TYR A 106 25.30 18.26 -0.85
C TYR A 106 26.15 17.45 -1.83
N ASP A 107 27.24 18.02 -2.35
CA ASP A 107 28.16 17.34 -3.27
C ASP A 107 28.80 16.12 -2.58
N MET A 108 29.21 16.25 -1.31
CA MET A 108 29.68 15.10 -0.51
C MET A 108 28.60 14.04 -0.33
N TYR A 109 27.35 14.45 -0.04
CA TYR A 109 26.24 13.51 0.13
C TYR A 109 25.91 12.80 -1.18
N GLN A 110 25.89 13.52 -2.31
CA GLN A 110 25.67 12.94 -3.64
C GLN A 110 26.75 11.91 -3.97
N ALA A 111 28.02 12.24 -3.78
CA ALA A 111 29.12 11.29 -4.02
C ALA A 111 28.95 10.00 -3.18
N VAL A 112 28.54 10.13 -1.92
CA VAL A 112 28.28 8.98 -1.04
C VAL A 112 26.99 8.23 -1.44
N GLN A 113 25.99 8.93 -1.96
CA GLN A 113 24.77 8.31 -2.51
C GLN A 113 25.09 7.52 -3.77
N GLU A 114 25.86 8.09 -4.70
CA GLU A 114 26.32 7.46 -5.93
C GLU A 114 27.13 6.21 -5.63
N ASP A 115 28.12 6.29 -4.72
CA ASP A 115 28.89 5.13 -4.26
C ASP A 115 27.97 4.05 -3.65
N TYR A 116 26.99 4.45 -2.82
CA TYR A 116 26.01 3.51 -2.28
C TYR A 116 25.13 2.84 -3.36
N GLN A 117 24.65 3.60 -4.36
CA GLN A 117 23.88 3.02 -5.46
C GLN A 117 24.74 2.08 -6.29
N GLN A 118 26.01 2.42 -6.52
CA GLN A 118 26.95 1.56 -7.21
C GLN A 118 27.19 0.26 -6.42
N GLN A 119 27.47 0.35 -5.12
CA GLN A 119 27.62 -0.82 -4.26
C GLN A 119 26.35 -1.70 -4.25
N LYS A 120 25.16 -1.08 -4.24
CA LYS A 120 23.88 -1.78 -4.32
C LYS A 120 23.70 -2.47 -5.67
N ALA A 121 24.05 -1.82 -6.77
CA ALA A 121 24.01 -2.40 -8.11
C ALA A 121 24.99 -3.59 -8.21
N ASP A 122 26.22 -3.43 -7.76
CA ASP A 122 27.25 -4.48 -7.74
C ASP A 122 26.82 -5.67 -6.88
N TRP A 123 26.23 -5.40 -5.71
CA TRP A 123 25.69 -6.43 -4.85
C TRP A 123 24.54 -7.17 -5.52
N ARG A 124 23.62 -6.47 -6.19
CA ARG A 124 22.51 -7.09 -6.95
C ARG A 124 23.06 -8.01 -8.02
N VAL A 125 24.04 -7.58 -8.81
CA VAL A 125 24.66 -8.40 -9.86
C VAL A 125 25.34 -9.64 -9.26
N LYS A 126 26.12 -9.48 -8.18
CA LYS A 126 26.80 -10.60 -7.49
C LYS A 126 25.81 -11.60 -6.90
N LYS A 127 24.72 -11.12 -6.30
CA LYS A 127 23.68 -11.99 -5.71
C LYS A 127 22.83 -12.66 -6.78
N PHE A 128 22.53 -11.96 -7.87
CA PHE A 128 21.85 -12.51 -9.03
C PHE A 128 22.66 -13.66 -9.64
N ALA A 129 23.98 -13.48 -9.81
CA ALA A 129 24.87 -14.52 -10.35
C ALA A 129 24.99 -15.79 -9.48
N ARG A 130 24.52 -15.76 -8.23
CA ARG A 130 24.47 -16.92 -7.32
C ARG A 130 23.16 -17.67 -7.34
N GLN A 131 22.13 -17.13 -8.00
CA GLN A 131 20.86 -17.83 -8.14
C GLN A 131 21.07 -19.10 -8.96
N VAL A 132 20.40 -20.18 -8.58
CA VAL A 132 20.65 -21.51 -9.14
C VAL A 132 19.77 -21.76 -10.35
N THR A 133 18.50 -21.34 -10.29
CA THR A 133 17.52 -21.59 -11.35
C THR A 133 17.12 -20.30 -12.06
N PRO A 134 16.71 -20.38 -13.34
CA PRO A 134 16.12 -19.23 -14.04
C PRO A 134 14.91 -18.62 -13.30
N SER A 135 14.16 -19.45 -12.56
CA SER A 135 13.02 -18.98 -11.74
C SER A 135 13.48 -18.09 -10.59
N ASP A 136 14.54 -18.49 -9.87
CA ASP A 136 15.11 -17.72 -8.77
C ASP A 136 15.70 -16.40 -9.29
N GLU A 137 16.36 -16.43 -10.45
CA GLU A 137 16.87 -15.25 -11.15
C GLU A 137 15.74 -14.26 -11.47
N ALA A 138 14.66 -14.74 -12.08
CA ALA A 138 13.51 -13.93 -12.44
C ALA A 138 12.75 -13.38 -11.22
N LEU A 139 12.69 -14.11 -10.11
CA LEU A 139 12.10 -13.63 -8.84
C LEU A 139 12.99 -12.60 -8.14
N PHE A 140 14.30 -12.79 -8.20
CA PHE A 140 15.24 -11.89 -7.53
C PHE A 140 15.34 -10.54 -8.26
N ASP A 141 15.55 -10.55 -9.58
CA ASP A 141 15.67 -9.34 -10.38
C ASP A 141 15.22 -9.59 -11.84
N PRO A 142 13.95 -9.29 -12.17
CA PRO A 142 13.42 -9.46 -13.53
C PRO A 142 14.24 -8.73 -14.61
N SER A 143 14.80 -7.56 -14.30
CA SER A 143 15.57 -6.78 -15.27
C SER A 143 16.88 -7.48 -15.63
N LEU A 144 17.61 -7.97 -14.61
CA LEU A 144 18.84 -8.75 -14.83
C LEU A 144 18.56 -10.09 -15.51
N PHE A 145 17.42 -10.72 -15.21
CA PHE A 145 16.96 -11.91 -15.90
C PHE A 145 16.77 -11.66 -17.40
N MET A 146 16.02 -10.62 -17.78
CA MET A 146 15.83 -10.28 -19.20
C MET A 146 17.15 -9.93 -19.88
N ALA A 147 18.01 -9.18 -19.19
CA ALA A 147 19.35 -8.86 -19.70
C ALA A 147 20.21 -10.11 -19.91
N LYS A 148 20.10 -11.12 -19.05
CA LYS A 148 20.84 -12.37 -19.19
C LYS A 148 20.36 -13.17 -20.41
N TYR A 149 19.05 -13.40 -20.54
CA TYR A 149 18.52 -14.37 -21.52
C TYR A 149 18.07 -13.77 -22.84
N PHE A 150 17.67 -12.50 -22.89
CA PHE A 150 16.94 -11.95 -24.04
C PHE A 150 17.48 -10.65 -24.62
N LEU A 151 18.39 -9.94 -23.93
CA LEU A 151 18.93 -8.66 -24.41
C LEU A 151 20.45 -8.72 -24.64
N ASN A 152 20.94 -7.99 -25.64
CA ASN A 152 22.37 -7.76 -25.81
C ASN A 152 22.92 -6.90 -24.65
N LYS A 153 24.15 -7.18 -24.22
CA LYS A 153 24.85 -6.46 -23.16
C LYS A 153 25.22 -5.03 -23.53
N GLU A 154 25.47 -4.75 -24.81
CA GLU A 154 25.98 -3.46 -25.26
C GLU A 154 24.87 -2.41 -25.35
N ASP A 155 23.77 -2.72 -26.04
CA ASP A 155 22.72 -1.74 -26.36
C ASP A 155 21.36 -2.05 -25.72
N GLY A 156 21.23 -3.16 -24.98
CA GLY A 156 19.96 -3.57 -24.37
C GLY A 156 18.88 -3.97 -25.38
N VAL A 157 19.25 -4.19 -26.65
CA VAL A 157 18.35 -4.57 -27.75
C VAL A 157 18.03 -6.08 -27.67
N PRO A 158 16.82 -6.52 -28.07
CA PRO A 158 16.47 -7.94 -28.15
C PRO A 158 17.49 -8.78 -28.92
N ASP A 159 17.96 -9.89 -28.34
CA ASP A 159 18.97 -10.78 -28.91
C ASP A 159 18.50 -12.24 -28.86
N LYS A 160 18.01 -12.73 -30.01
CA LYS A 160 17.50 -14.10 -30.16
C LYS A 160 18.57 -15.17 -30.02
N SER A 161 19.84 -14.83 -30.19
CA SER A 161 20.94 -15.81 -30.16
C SER A 161 21.23 -16.31 -28.75
N LYS A 162 20.92 -15.51 -27.71
CA LYS A 162 21.19 -15.86 -26.31
C LYS A 162 20.30 -16.98 -25.79
N GLN A 163 19.06 -17.01 -26.26
CA GLN A 163 18.08 -17.98 -25.83
C GLN A 163 17.13 -18.30 -26.98
N SER A 164 17.37 -19.40 -27.69
CA SER A 164 16.56 -19.78 -28.85
C SER A 164 15.29 -20.55 -28.50
N LYS A 165 15.20 -21.12 -27.29
CA LYS A 165 14.05 -21.88 -26.79
C LYS A 165 13.36 -21.14 -25.67
N ALA A 166 12.05 -21.22 -25.58
CA ALA A 166 11.33 -20.67 -24.45
C ALA A 166 11.80 -21.30 -23.11
N ILE A 167 11.78 -20.48 -22.05
CA ILE A 167 12.14 -20.87 -20.69
C ILE A 167 10.85 -21.06 -19.89
N VAL A 168 10.75 -22.20 -19.20
CA VAL A 168 9.71 -22.45 -18.20
C VAL A 168 10.22 -21.99 -16.83
N LEU A 169 9.45 -21.13 -16.18
CA LEU A 169 9.72 -20.54 -14.88
C LEU A 169 8.62 -20.97 -13.90
N HIS A 170 9.00 -21.21 -12.65
CA HIS A 170 8.08 -21.61 -11.60
C HIS A 170 7.83 -20.45 -10.63
N ASN A 171 6.56 -20.21 -10.32
CA ASN A 171 6.07 -19.18 -9.40
C ASN A 171 6.45 -17.72 -9.77
N VAL A 172 6.71 -17.44 -11.04
CA VAL A 172 7.05 -16.08 -11.52
C VAL A 172 5.83 -15.39 -12.13
N TYR A 173 5.07 -14.64 -11.32
CA TYR A 173 3.83 -13.99 -11.77
C TYR A 173 3.71 -12.52 -11.30
N ASN A 174 4.81 -11.89 -10.91
CA ASN A 174 4.80 -10.50 -10.45
C ASN A 174 4.63 -9.51 -11.62
N GLN A 175 3.93 -8.40 -11.38
CA GLN A 175 3.63 -7.40 -12.42
C GLN A 175 4.88 -6.74 -13.02
N GLN A 176 5.96 -6.61 -12.25
CA GLN A 176 7.22 -6.05 -12.74
C GLN A 176 7.81 -6.92 -13.85
N PHE A 177 7.82 -8.24 -13.67
CA PHE A 177 8.24 -9.19 -14.70
C PHE A 177 7.41 -9.05 -15.98
N VAL A 178 6.08 -8.95 -15.84
CA VAL A 178 5.17 -8.76 -16.98
C VAL A 178 5.47 -7.46 -17.72
N SER A 179 5.62 -6.36 -16.99
CA SER A 179 5.89 -5.05 -17.57
C SER A 179 7.18 -5.02 -18.37
N ILE A 180 8.24 -5.67 -17.88
CA ILE A 180 9.53 -5.71 -18.57
C ILE A 180 9.47 -6.67 -19.75
N ALA A 181 8.79 -7.82 -19.63
CA ALA A 181 8.63 -8.75 -20.75
C ALA A 181 7.87 -8.08 -21.92
N LEU A 182 6.81 -7.32 -21.62
CA LEU A 182 6.03 -6.56 -22.62
C LEU A 182 6.83 -5.46 -23.31
N SER A 183 7.83 -4.88 -22.64
CA SER A 183 8.65 -3.82 -23.23
C SER A 183 9.68 -4.34 -24.25
N ILE A 184 9.88 -5.66 -24.33
CA ILE A 184 10.90 -6.27 -25.19
C ILE A 184 10.22 -6.81 -26.46
N SER A 185 10.50 -6.18 -27.59
CA SER A 185 9.88 -6.55 -28.86
C SER A 185 10.21 -7.98 -29.28
N GLY A 186 9.19 -8.73 -29.69
CA GLY A 186 9.32 -10.12 -30.18
C GLY A 186 9.27 -11.20 -29.11
N LEU A 187 9.28 -10.84 -27.82
CA LEU A 187 9.02 -11.79 -26.73
C LEU A 187 7.52 -12.07 -26.60
N SER A 188 7.22 -13.32 -26.30
CA SER A 188 5.91 -13.83 -25.91
C SER A 188 6.02 -14.49 -24.54
N PHE A 189 4.95 -14.41 -23.77
CA PHE A 189 4.88 -15.06 -22.47
C PHE A 189 3.47 -15.53 -22.14
N GLN A 190 3.40 -16.54 -21.30
CA GLN A 190 2.17 -17.11 -20.76
C GLN A 190 2.39 -17.26 -19.26
N ILE A 191 1.54 -16.62 -18.47
CA ILE A 191 1.68 -16.60 -17.02
C ILE A 191 0.44 -17.26 -16.43
N SER A 192 0.65 -18.33 -15.68
CA SER A 192 -0.36 -18.96 -14.85
C SER A 192 0.28 -19.40 -13.54
N HIS A 193 -0.47 -19.47 -12.45
CA HIS A 193 0.05 -20.12 -11.26
C HIS A 193 -0.06 -21.64 -11.45
N PRO A 194 1.02 -22.43 -11.29
CA PRO A 194 2.38 -22.06 -10.85
C PRO A 194 3.44 -21.91 -11.96
N ALA A 195 3.10 -22.06 -13.24
CA ALA A 195 4.07 -22.01 -14.34
C ALA A 195 3.95 -20.77 -15.23
N THR A 196 5.10 -20.16 -15.51
CA THR A 196 5.26 -19.06 -16.47
C THR A 196 6.19 -19.49 -17.59
N VAL A 197 5.80 -19.28 -18.83
CA VAL A 197 6.65 -19.52 -20.00
C VAL A 197 6.98 -18.18 -20.63
N ILE A 198 8.25 -18.00 -21.01
CA ILE A 198 8.71 -16.81 -21.72
C ILE A 198 9.69 -17.23 -22.83
N GLY A 199 9.54 -16.67 -24.03
CA GLY A 199 10.41 -16.98 -25.16
C GLY A 199 10.10 -16.13 -26.38
N TRP A 200 10.80 -16.35 -27.48
CA TRP A 200 10.52 -15.66 -28.74
C TRP A 200 9.27 -16.23 -29.39
N ALA A 201 8.47 -15.36 -30.02
CA ALA A 201 7.20 -15.73 -30.62
C ALA A 201 7.28 -16.91 -31.62
N ASP A 202 8.40 -17.05 -32.32
CA ASP A 202 8.65 -18.10 -33.33
C ASP A 202 8.94 -19.49 -32.74
N SER A 203 9.31 -19.56 -31.46
CA SER A 203 9.64 -20.80 -30.72
C SER A 203 8.75 -21.00 -29.48
N PHE A 204 7.73 -20.16 -29.33
CA PHE A 204 6.95 -20.08 -28.10
C PHE A 204 6.06 -21.31 -27.85
N GLU A 205 5.53 -21.92 -28.92
CA GLU A 205 4.62 -23.08 -28.81
C GLU A 205 5.27 -24.31 -28.18
N GLU A 206 6.53 -24.62 -28.51
CA GLU A 206 7.28 -25.70 -27.85
C GLU A 206 7.45 -25.42 -26.35
N GLY A 207 7.61 -24.14 -26.00
CA GLY A 207 7.65 -23.66 -24.62
C GLY A 207 6.34 -23.88 -23.88
N LEU A 208 5.21 -23.62 -24.53
CA LEU A 208 3.89 -23.86 -23.96
C LEU A 208 3.65 -25.34 -23.69
N ASP A 209 4.08 -26.22 -24.59
CA ASP A 209 4.01 -27.67 -24.37
C ASP A 209 4.84 -28.11 -23.16
N ALA A 210 6.08 -27.60 -23.05
CA ALA A 210 6.95 -27.88 -21.90
C ALA A 210 6.39 -27.31 -20.59
N GLY A 211 5.90 -26.07 -20.61
CA GLY A 211 5.29 -25.42 -19.46
C GLY A 211 4.05 -26.15 -18.98
N PHE A 212 3.18 -26.54 -19.91
CA PHE A 212 1.99 -27.33 -19.61
C PHE A 212 2.35 -28.69 -19.02
N ALA A 213 3.32 -29.41 -19.60
CA ALA A 213 3.78 -30.70 -19.08
C ALA A 213 4.36 -30.58 -17.66
N SER A 214 5.09 -29.50 -17.37
CA SER A 214 5.71 -29.28 -16.06
C SER A 214 4.71 -29.16 -14.90
N LEU A 215 3.44 -28.86 -15.20
CA LEU A 215 2.37 -28.75 -14.18
C LEU A 215 2.03 -30.08 -13.52
N ALA A 216 2.34 -31.19 -14.18
CA ALA A 216 2.18 -32.53 -13.61
C ALA A 216 3.25 -32.85 -12.58
N ASP A 217 4.40 -32.18 -12.63
CA ASP A 217 5.56 -32.43 -11.78
C ASP A 217 5.50 -31.52 -10.54
N ASN A 218 5.60 -32.11 -9.35
CA ASN A 218 5.70 -31.42 -8.05
C ASN A 218 4.42 -30.78 -7.47
N HIS A 219 3.24 -31.12 -7.99
CA HIS A 219 1.97 -30.64 -7.45
C HIS A 219 1.08 -31.76 -6.88
N ILE A 220 0.21 -31.39 -5.95
CA ILE A 220 -0.86 -32.27 -5.46
C ILE A 220 -1.68 -32.69 -6.68
N LYS A 221 -1.76 -34.00 -6.95
CA LYS A 221 -2.30 -34.56 -8.20
C LYS A 221 -3.72 -34.09 -8.49
N GLU A 222 -4.50 -33.85 -7.43
CA GLU A 222 -5.86 -33.35 -7.46
C GLU A 222 -5.97 -31.92 -8.01
N TYR A 223 -4.89 -31.13 -8.01
CA TYR A 223 -4.89 -29.72 -8.44
C TYR A 223 -4.39 -29.53 -9.87
N VAL A 224 -3.67 -30.52 -10.39
CA VAL A 224 -3.07 -30.49 -11.74
C VAL A 224 -4.09 -30.13 -12.83
N PRO A 225 -5.31 -30.72 -12.89
CA PRO A 225 -6.29 -30.35 -13.91
C PRO A 225 -6.68 -28.87 -13.87
N THR A 226 -6.72 -28.27 -12.68
CA THR A 226 -7.05 -26.85 -12.51
C THR A 226 -5.92 -25.95 -13.01
N PHE A 227 -4.67 -26.27 -12.66
CA PHE A 227 -3.51 -25.52 -13.13
C PHE A 227 -3.35 -25.62 -14.64
N GLU A 228 -3.55 -26.81 -15.20
CA GLU A 228 -3.50 -27.04 -16.64
C GLU A 228 -4.59 -26.26 -17.39
N ALA A 229 -5.82 -26.27 -16.88
CA ALA A 229 -6.92 -25.48 -17.44
C ALA A 229 -6.62 -23.96 -17.40
N ASN A 230 -6.10 -23.46 -16.27
CA ASN A 230 -5.70 -22.06 -16.12
C ASN A 230 -4.54 -21.68 -17.03
N PHE A 231 -3.58 -22.59 -17.23
CA PHE A 231 -2.40 -22.37 -18.07
C PHE A 231 -2.78 -22.34 -19.55
N ASP A 232 -3.47 -23.36 -20.05
CA ASP A 232 -3.96 -23.42 -21.44
C ASP A 232 -5.17 -24.36 -21.53
N HIS A 233 -6.36 -23.76 -21.57
CA HIS A 233 -7.62 -24.50 -21.70
C HIS A 233 -7.71 -25.40 -22.94
N ARG A 234 -7.01 -25.09 -24.05
CA ARG A 234 -7.03 -25.92 -25.26
C ARG A 234 -6.19 -27.18 -25.06
N ARG A 235 -4.97 -27.03 -24.52
CA ARG A 235 -4.09 -28.16 -24.17
C ARG A 235 -4.71 -29.04 -23.09
N PHE A 236 -5.39 -28.44 -22.12
CA PHE A 236 -6.21 -29.15 -21.13
C PHE A 236 -7.29 -30.02 -21.80
N LEU A 237 -8.12 -29.45 -22.68
CA LEU A 237 -9.16 -30.22 -23.38
C LEU A 237 -8.55 -31.34 -24.24
N LYS A 238 -7.44 -31.07 -24.92
CA LYS A 238 -6.69 -32.04 -25.73
C LYS A 238 -6.17 -33.21 -24.90
N LYS A 239 -5.70 -32.95 -23.67
CA LYS A 239 -5.18 -33.99 -22.78
C LYS A 239 -6.29 -34.90 -22.28
N TYR A 240 -7.37 -34.32 -21.75
CA TYR A 240 -8.39 -35.08 -21.02
C TYR A 240 -9.55 -35.58 -21.90
N PHE A 241 -9.88 -34.92 -23.02
CA PHE A 241 -11.15 -35.15 -23.71
C PHE A 241 -11.06 -35.37 -25.23
N LEU A 242 -9.90 -35.15 -25.85
CA LEU A 242 -9.74 -35.30 -27.31
C LEU A 242 -8.66 -36.31 -27.67
N SER A 243 -8.90 -37.11 -28.71
CA SER A 243 -7.91 -37.97 -29.33
C SER A 243 -7.07 -37.20 -30.36
N LEU A 244 -5.80 -37.61 -30.48
CA LEU A 244 -4.84 -37.13 -31.47
C LEU A 244 -4.67 -38.08 -32.66
N ASP A 245 -5.43 -39.17 -32.70
CA ASP A 245 -5.21 -40.26 -33.65
C ASP A 245 -5.69 -39.93 -35.08
N TYR A 246 -6.21 -38.71 -35.31
CA TYR A 246 -6.65 -38.24 -36.62
C TYR A 246 -6.11 -36.83 -36.95
N PRO A 247 -5.75 -36.56 -38.22
CA PRO A 247 -4.96 -35.39 -38.63
C PRO A 247 -5.73 -34.07 -38.71
N PHE A 248 -6.94 -33.95 -38.16
CA PHE A 248 -7.72 -32.71 -38.21
C PHE A 248 -7.63 -31.94 -36.90
N GLU A 249 -7.37 -30.64 -37.00
CA GLU A 249 -7.09 -29.66 -35.94
C GLU A 249 -8.19 -29.53 -34.86
N MET A 250 -9.34 -30.17 -35.03
CA MET A 250 -10.48 -30.08 -34.10
C MET A 250 -10.51 -31.18 -33.02
N GLY A 251 -9.64 -32.20 -33.10
CA GLY A 251 -9.59 -33.31 -32.13
C GLY A 251 -10.89 -34.15 -32.11
N VAL A 252 -10.77 -35.48 -32.12
CA VAL A 252 -11.97 -36.34 -32.04
C VAL A 252 -12.36 -36.50 -30.56
N PRO A 253 -13.64 -36.34 -30.17
CA PRO A 253 -14.09 -36.67 -28.82
C PRO A 253 -13.59 -38.05 -28.39
N ALA A 254 -13.00 -38.15 -27.20
CA ALA A 254 -12.43 -39.40 -26.67
C ALA A 254 -13.04 -39.75 -25.30
N PRO A 255 -14.26 -40.35 -25.29
CA PRO A 255 -14.99 -40.69 -24.07
C PRO A 255 -14.22 -41.61 -23.12
N ASP A 256 -13.47 -42.54 -23.69
CA ASP A 256 -12.68 -43.56 -23.02
C ASP A 256 -11.48 -43.03 -22.21
N ARG A 257 -10.98 -41.82 -22.53
CA ARG A 257 -9.85 -41.21 -21.81
C ARG A 257 -10.19 -40.82 -20.38
N THR A 258 -11.44 -40.40 -20.14
CA THR A 258 -11.83 -39.82 -18.86
C THR A 258 -13.18 -40.38 -18.41
N LEU A 259 -13.11 -41.50 -17.70
CA LEU A 259 -14.28 -42.21 -17.18
C LEU A 259 -14.89 -41.54 -15.95
N GLU A 260 -14.09 -40.80 -15.19
CA GLU A 260 -14.53 -40.08 -13.98
C GLU A 260 -14.59 -38.56 -14.26
N PRO A 261 -15.55 -37.82 -13.67
CA PRO A 261 -15.62 -36.38 -13.86
C PRO A 261 -14.32 -35.67 -13.47
N VAL A 262 -13.77 -34.86 -14.37
CA VAL A 262 -12.63 -33.99 -14.07
C VAL A 262 -13.09 -32.84 -13.20
N GLN A 263 -12.50 -32.73 -12.03
CA GLN A 263 -12.81 -31.70 -11.04
C GLN A 263 -11.82 -30.54 -11.18
N LEU A 264 -12.34 -29.35 -11.43
CA LEU A 264 -11.58 -28.10 -11.42
C LEU A 264 -11.98 -27.29 -10.18
N MET A 265 -10.97 -26.86 -9.43
CA MET A 265 -11.16 -26.15 -8.18
C MET A 265 -11.70 -24.73 -8.39
N PRO A 266 -12.20 -24.08 -7.33
CA PRO A 266 -12.68 -22.70 -7.38
C PRO A 266 -11.67 -21.66 -7.86
N GLN A 267 -10.38 -21.94 -7.74
CA GLN A 267 -9.27 -21.10 -8.22
C GLN A 267 -9.13 -21.09 -9.76
N LEU A 268 -10.03 -21.77 -10.49
CA LEU A 268 -10.15 -21.61 -11.94
C LEU A 268 -10.51 -20.16 -12.29
N TYR A 269 -9.68 -19.51 -13.11
CA TYR A 269 -9.88 -18.12 -13.52
C TYR A 269 -11.22 -17.96 -14.25
N PHE A 270 -11.89 -16.83 -14.00
CA PHE A 270 -13.23 -16.60 -14.54
C PHE A 270 -13.25 -16.62 -16.07
N ASP A 271 -12.27 -15.98 -16.72
CA ASP A 271 -12.16 -15.95 -18.18
C ASP A 271 -11.88 -17.34 -18.77
N VAL A 272 -11.08 -18.16 -18.08
CA VAL A 272 -10.81 -19.55 -18.45
C VAL A 272 -12.08 -20.39 -18.35
N ARG A 273 -12.89 -20.22 -17.30
CA ARG A 273 -14.17 -20.90 -17.15
C ARG A 273 -15.13 -20.59 -18.30
N GLU A 274 -15.21 -19.32 -18.71
CA GLU A 274 -16.03 -18.91 -19.85
C GLU A 274 -15.51 -19.48 -21.18
N LYS A 275 -14.20 -19.47 -21.39
CA LYS A 275 -13.55 -20.08 -22.57
C LYS A 275 -13.83 -21.59 -22.62
N LEU A 276 -13.70 -22.30 -21.50
CA LEU A 276 -14.03 -23.72 -21.39
C LEU A 276 -15.50 -23.97 -21.70
N ARG A 277 -16.45 -23.20 -21.15
CA ARG A 277 -17.87 -23.39 -21.44
C ARG A 277 -18.16 -23.28 -22.94
N LYS A 278 -17.58 -22.28 -23.62
CA LYS A 278 -17.72 -22.11 -25.06
C LYS A 278 -17.10 -23.26 -25.86
N ALA A 279 -15.92 -23.73 -25.46
CA ALA A 279 -15.24 -24.84 -26.12
C ALA A 279 -16.00 -26.17 -25.94
N VAL A 280 -16.43 -26.47 -24.71
CA VAL A 280 -17.19 -27.69 -24.36
C VAL A 280 -18.51 -27.75 -25.13
N ALA A 281 -19.21 -26.63 -25.31
CA ALA A 281 -20.46 -26.59 -26.08
C ALA A 281 -20.31 -27.05 -27.54
N ASN A 282 -19.09 -27.04 -28.09
CA ASN A 282 -18.80 -27.49 -29.45
C ASN A 282 -18.29 -28.93 -29.51
N ILE A 283 -18.10 -29.61 -28.37
CA ILE A 283 -17.60 -30.99 -28.30
C ILE A 283 -18.79 -31.91 -28.02
N ASN A 284 -19.14 -32.74 -29.00
CA ASN A 284 -20.31 -33.62 -28.90
C ASN A 284 -20.18 -34.60 -27.72
N GLY A 285 -21.20 -34.65 -26.86
CA GLY A 285 -21.24 -35.52 -25.69
C GLY A 285 -20.48 -35.02 -24.46
N LEU A 286 -19.74 -33.90 -24.52
CA LEU A 286 -19.04 -33.35 -23.36
C LEU A 286 -19.93 -32.38 -22.58
N LEU A 287 -20.00 -32.55 -21.27
CA LEU A 287 -20.78 -31.72 -20.36
C LEU A 287 -19.87 -30.92 -19.44
N ILE A 288 -20.30 -29.69 -19.11
CA ILE A 288 -19.70 -28.84 -18.09
C ILE A 288 -20.76 -28.44 -17.08
N ALA A 289 -20.50 -28.73 -15.81
CA ALA A 289 -21.36 -28.36 -14.69
C ALA A 289 -20.58 -27.52 -13.68
N THR A 290 -21.29 -26.75 -12.86
CA THR A 290 -20.69 -26.00 -11.76
C THR A 290 -21.45 -26.28 -10.48
N THR A 291 -20.72 -26.44 -9.38
CA THR A 291 -21.33 -26.62 -8.06
C THR A 291 -20.63 -25.76 -7.01
N PRO A 292 -21.34 -25.10 -6.09
CA PRO A 292 -20.70 -24.42 -4.97
C PRO A 292 -20.10 -25.44 -3.99
N GLY A 293 -18.90 -25.17 -3.50
CA GLY A 293 -18.19 -26.01 -2.54
C GLY A 293 -17.14 -25.24 -1.75
N ARG A 294 -16.28 -25.97 -1.03
CA ARG A 294 -15.15 -25.36 -0.28
C ARG A 294 -14.31 -24.49 -1.20
N GLY A 295 -14.05 -23.24 -0.81
CA GLY A 295 -13.22 -22.30 -1.55
C GLY A 295 -13.91 -21.61 -2.74
N GLY A 296 -15.18 -21.90 -3.03
CA GLY A 296 -15.97 -21.24 -4.09
C GLY A 296 -16.64 -22.21 -5.08
N THR A 297 -16.79 -21.78 -6.33
CA THR A 297 -17.48 -22.56 -7.37
C THR A 297 -16.55 -23.57 -8.04
N TRP A 298 -16.79 -24.86 -7.79
CA TRP A 298 -16.13 -25.95 -8.49
C TRP A 298 -16.71 -26.10 -9.90
N THR A 299 -15.87 -26.43 -10.87
CA THR A 299 -16.27 -26.72 -12.25
C THR A 299 -15.99 -28.19 -12.54
N LEU A 300 -16.97 -28.91 -13.08
CA LEU A 300 -16.91 -30.34 -13.34
C LEU A 300 -17.07 -30.57 -14.84
N LEU A 301 -16.19 -31.38 -15.44
CA LEU A 301 -16.30 -31.78 -16.84
C LEU A 301 -16.45 -33.30 -16.92
N THR A 302 -17.40 -33.79 -17.70
CA THR A 302 -17.67 -35.23 -17.87
C THR A 302 -18.33 -35.53 -19.21
N TRP A 303 -18.26 -36.77 -19.66
CA TRP A 303 -19.05 -37.24 -20.80
C TRP A 303 -20.51 -37.47 -20.41
N SER A 304 -21.43 -37.27 -21.36
CA SER A 304 -22.87 -37.41 -21.16
C SER A 304 -23.27 -38.83 -20.77
N GLU A 305 -22.54 -39.84 -21.25
CA GLU A 305 -22.70 -41.25 -20.87
C GLU A 305 -22.20 -41.58 -19.44
N HIS A 306 -21.56 -40.62 -18.77
CA HIS A 306 -21.08 -40.72 -17.39
C HIS A 306 -21.71 -39.64 -16.49
N ALA A 307 -22.79 -38.99 -16.95
CA ALA A 307 -23.42 -37.88 -16.24
C ALA A 307 -23.95 -38.30 -14.85
N GLU A 308 -24.33 -39.57 -14.68
CA GLU A 308 -24.78 -40.13 -13.40
C GLU A 308 -23.72 -40.03 -12.30
N LYS A 309 -22.44 -40.05 -12.66
CA LYS A 309 -21.31 -39.93 -11.72
C LYS A 309 -21.18 -38.53 -11.12
N LEU A 310 -21.74 -37.50 -11.76
CA LEU A 310 -21.71 -36.12 -11.24
C LEU A 310 -22.36 -36.02 -9.87
N THR A 311 -23.47 -36.73 -9.64
CA THR A 311 -24.20 -36.70 -8.36
C THR A 311 -23.31 -37.11 -7.20
N GLY A 312 -22.50 -38.16 -7.37
CA GLY A 312 -21.57 -38.63 -6.34
C GLY A 312 -20.44 -37.65 -6.06
N VAL A 313 -19.90 -37.01 -7.09
CA VAL A 313 -18.84 -35.98 -6.96
C VAL A 313 -19.37 -34.73 -6.29
N VAL A 314 -20.54 -34.24 -6.70
CA VAL A 314 -21.23 -33.09 -6.11
C VAL A 314 -21.52 -33.34 -4.63
N ALA A 315 -22.02 -34.53 -4.27
CA ALA A 315 -22.27 -34.90 -2.87
C ALA A 315 -20.98 -34.88 -2.03
N LYS A 316 -19.85 -35.37 -2.56
CA LYS A 316 -18.54 -35.30 -1.87
C LYS A 316 -18.07 -33.86 -1.65
N ILE A 317 -18.21 -33.00 -2.66
CA ILE A 317 -17.83 -31.57 -2.57
C ILE A 317 -18.69 -30.86 -1.51
N HIS A 318 -19.99 -31.12 -1.48
CA HIS A 318 -20.88 -30.57 -0.45
C HIS A 318 -20.56 -31.11 0.94
N ALA A 319 -20.32 -32.42 1.10
CA ALA A 319 -19.98 -33.02 2.38
C ALA A 319 -18.67 -32.45 2.97
N ALA A 320 -17.65 -32.26 2.13
CA ALA A 320 -16.41 -31.60 2.53
C ALA A 320 -16.65 -30.14 2.93
N GLY A 321 -17.46 -29.40 2.18
CA GLY A 321 -17.82 -28.02 2.50
C GLY A 321 -18.68 -27.86 3.77
N MET A 322 -19.55 -28.82 4.10
CA MET A 322 -20.41 -28.74 5.29
C MET A 322 -19.66 -29.03 6.59
N ASN A 323 -18.75 -30.01 6.60
CA ASN A 323 -17.93 -30.30 7.78
C ASN A 323 -16.99 -29.15 8.13
N GLU A 324 -16.49 -28.45 7.12
CA GLU A 324 -15.56 -27.34 7.31
C GLU A 324 -16.26 -26.02 7.52
N LYS A 325 -17.41 -25.72 6.89
CA LYS A 325 -18.17 -24.51 7.21
C LYS A 325 -18.55 -24.46 8.70
N LEU A 326 -18.89 -25.59 9.30
CA LEU A 326 -19.15 -25.67 10.75
C LEU A 326 -17.87 -25.39 11.58
N TYR A 327 -16.71 -25.79 11.09
CA TYR A 327 -15.41 -25.62 11.74
C TYR A 327 -14.81 -24.22 11.52
N ASP A 328 -14.96 -23.67 10.31
CA ASP A 328 -14.57 -22.32 9.91
C ASP A 328 -15.48 -21.30 10.57
N ASP A 329 -16.81 -21.46 10.58
CA ASP A 329 -17.70 -20.52 11.29
C ASP A 329 -17.39 -20.51 12.79
N THR A 330 -17.03 -21.66 13.39
CA THR A 330 -16.61 -21.73 14.79
C THR A 330 -15.22 -21.14 15.02
N ILE A 331 -14.24 -21.37 14.13
CA ILE A 331 -12.91 -20.76 14.19
C ILE A 331 -12.96 -19.25 13.96
N ILE A 332 -13.67 -18.78 12.93
CA ILE A 332 -13.86 -17.35 12.62
C ILE A 332 -14.55 -16.69 13.81
N ALA A 333 -15.60 -17.30 14.37
CA ALA A 333 -16.23 -16.80 15.58
C ALA A 333 -15.24 -16.74 16.75
N GLN A 334 -14.38 -17.75 16.93
CA GLN A 334 -13.36 -17.77 17.99
C GLN A 334 -12.25 -16.74 17.78
N VAL A 335 -11.80 -16.53 16.54
CA VAL A 335 -10.83 -15.51 16.14
C VAL A 335 -11.39 -14.12 16.43
N TRP A 336 -12.62 -13.83 16.00
CA TRP A 336 -13.27 -12.55 16.27
C TRP A 336 -13.60 -12.37 17.75
N GLN A 337 -14.01 -13.41 18.47
CA GLN A 337 -14.16 -13.37 19.93
C GLN A 337 -12.84 -12.98 20.62
N THR A 338 -11.73 -13.52 20.15
CA THR A 338 -10.39 -13.19 20.67
C THR A 338 -10.01 -11.74 20.35
N LYS A 339 -10.16 -11.31 19.08
CA LYS A 339 -9.82 -9.95 18.63
C LYS A 339 -10.72 -8.88 19.26
N LEU A 340 -11.99 -9.19 19.48
CA LEU A 340 -12.97 -8.30 20.09
C LEU A 340 -13.03 -8.43 21.62
N SER A 341 -12.25 -9.32 22.25
CA SER A 341 -12.23 -9.47 23.71
C SER A 341 -11.98 -8.15 24.44
N ARG A 342 -11.03 -7.35 23.97
CA ARG A 342 -10.73 -6.01 24.51
C ARG A 342 -11.82 -5.00 24.21
N HIS A 343 -12.46 -5.09 23.03
CA HIS A 343 -13.62 -4.27 22.70
C HIS A 343 -14.79 -4.59 23.63
N ASN A 344 -15.06 -5.86 23.91
CA ASN A 344 -16.13 -6.28 24.83
C ASN A 344 -15.89 -5.79 26.26
N LEU A 345 -14.64 -5.84 26.74
CA LEU A 345 -14.26 -5.22 28.01
C LEU A 345 -14.47 -3.70 27.98
N PHE A 346 -14.06 -3.04 26.90
CA PHE A 346 -14.28 -1.60 26.73
C PHE A 346 -15.77 -1.23 26.72
N LYS A 347 -16.62 -2.02 26.03
CA LYS A 347 -18.09 -1.83 26.04
C LYS A 347 -18.67 -1.87 27.45
N GLN A 348 -18.17 -2.77 28.32
CA GLN A 348 -18.64 -2.85 29.71
C GLN A 348 -18.27 -1.61 30.55
N LEU A 349 -17.19 -0.91 30.18
CA LEU A 349 -16.72 0.29 30.86
C LEU A 349 -17.38 1.57 30.34
N VAL A 350 -17.96 1.54 29.13
CA VAL A 350 -18.65 2.70 28.52
C VAL A 350 -20.12 2.66 28.88
N ASN A 351 -20.60 3.68 29.59
CA ASN A 351 -22.01 3.80 29.94
C ASN A 351 -22.84 4.25 28.70
N PRO A 352 -23.74 3.41 28.15
CA PRO A 352 -24.51 3.74 26.95
C PRO A 352 -25.51 4.89 27.15
N ASN A 353 -25.81 5.25 28.41
CA ASN A 353 -26.81 6.27 28.74
C ASN A 353 -26.28 7.71 28.75
N ASN A 354 -24.96 7.94 28.55
CA ASN A 354 -24.39 9.28 28.42
C ASN A 354 -24.32 9.70 26.95
N ILE A 355 -25.48 10.05 26.38
CA ILE A 355 -25.59 10.56 25.01
C ILE A 355 -25.09 12.01 24.96
N THR A 356 -23.78 12.21 24.86
CA THR A 356 -23.21 13.51 24.45
C THR A 356 -23.13 13.59 22.93
N PRO A 357 -23.38 14.75 22.30
CA PRO A 357 -23.18 14.94 20.88
C PRO A 357 -21.79 14.46 20.43
N LEU A 358 -21.72 13.77 19.29
CA LEU A 358 -20.45 13.30 18.72
C LEU A 358 -19.45 14.45 18.57
N ARG A 359 -18.33 14.38 19.29
CA ARG A 359 -17.17 15.26 19.06
C ARG A 359 -15.99 14.43 18.60
N LEU A 360 -15.18 14.97 17.69
CA LEU A 360 -13.96 14.31 17.19
C LEU A 360 -13.01 13.89 18.32
N GLY A 361 -12.92 14.68 19.40
CA GLY A 361 -12.10 14.33 20.56
C GLY A 361 -12.55 13.04 21.26
N ASN A 362 -13.84 12.68 21.19
CA ASN A 362 -14.33 11.45 21.80
C ASN A 362 -14.00 10.20 20.97
N LEU A 363 -13.60 10.37 19.71
CA LEU A 363 -13.13 9.29 18.83
C LEU A 363 -11.67 8.91 19.11
N GLN A 364 -10.94 9.66 19.95
CA GLN A 364 -9.57 9.29 20.28
C GLN A 364 -9.50 7.87 20.84
N GLY A 365 -8.58 7.06 20.32
CA GLY A 365 -8.35 5.71 20.80
C GLY A 365 -7.88 4.76 19.70
N GLN A 366 -7.81 3.48 20.05
CA GLN A 366 -7.43 2.41 19.13
C GLN A 366 -8.64 1.53 18.82
N TYR A 367 -8.72 1.12 17.56
CA TYR A 367 -9.82 0.37 16.98
C TYR A 367 -9.28 -0.84 16.24
N VAL A 368 -10.00 -1.95 16.31
CA VAL A 368 -9.86 -3.08 15.39
C VAL A 368 -10.78 -2.83 14.20
N ILE A 369 -10.28 -3.04 12.98
CA ILE A 369 -11.12 -2.95 11.78
C ILE A 369 -11.51 -4.35 11.33
N ARG A 370 -12.75 -4.51 10.86
CA ARG A 370 -13.19 -5.66 10.09
C ARG A 370 -13.51 -5.23 8.68
N CYS A 371 -12.93 -5.93 7.69
CA CYS A 371 -13.21 -5.73 6.28
C CYS A 371 -13.28 -7.08 5.57
N ASN A 372 -14.49 -7.64 5.46
CA ASN A 372 -14.70 -8.98 4.92
C ASN A 372 -14.31 -9.11 3.44
N VAL A 373 -14.16 -7.99 2.72
CA VAL A 373 -13.69 -8.00 1.32
C VAL A 373 -12.19 -8.28 1.23
N ILE A 374 -11.40 -7.78 2.18
CA ILE A 374 -9.94 -7.96 2.21
C ILE A 374 -9.58 -9.24 2.96
N ASP A 375 -10.18 -9.44 4.13
CA ASP A 375 -9.94 -10.60 4.98
C ASP A 375 -11.27 -11.15 5.51
N PRO A 376 -11.94 -12.01 4.72
CA PRO A 376 -13.20 -12.64 5.15
C PRO A 376 -13.04 -13.56 6.36
N TRP A 377 -11.81 -14.03 6.64
CA TRP A 377 -11.51 -15.01 7.69
C TRP A 377 -11.09 -14.35 9.01
N GLY A 378 -10.69 -13.09 8.98
CA GLY A 378 -10.29 -12.33 10.17
C GLY A 378 -8.91 -12.71 10.71
N TYR A 379 -8.03 -13.30 9.89
CA TYR A 379 -6.67 -13.65 10.29
C TYR A 379 -5.77 -12.44 10.47
N GLU A 380 -5.94 -11.40 9.66
CA GLU A 380 -5.11 -10.19 9.67
C GLU A 380 -5.52 -9.23 10.79
N ASP A 381 -4.53 -8.59 11.41
CA ASP A 381 -4.76 -7.59 12.46
C ASP A 381 -4.91 -6.21 11.86
N PHE A 382 -6.11 -5.91 11.38
CA PHE A 382 -6.43 -4.58 10.88
C PHE A 382 -6.70 -3.60 12.03
N SER A 383 -6.14 -2.41 11.93
CA SER A 383 -6.16 -1.42 13.01
C SER A 383 -6.44 -0.02 12.50
N LEU A 384 -7.09 0.78 13.35
CA LEU A 384 -7.28 2.21 13.17
C LEU A 384 -6.96 2.91 14.49
N ASP A 385 -6.02 3.85 14.47
CA ASP A 385 -5.61 4.64 15.62
C ASP A 385 -5.99 6.10 15.39
N ILE A 386 -6.99 6.60 16.12
CA ILE A 386 -7.49 7.97 15.98
C ILE A 386 -6.87 8.84 17.07
N ASN A 387 -6.18 9.91 16.66
CA ASN A 387 -5.63 10.89 17.58
C ASN A 387 -6.63 12.00 17.88
N ALA A 388 -6.57 12.57 19.09
CA ALA A 388 -7.31 13.78 19.40
C ALA A 388 -6.94 14.91 18.43
N PRO A 389 -7.93 15.72 17.98
CA PRO A 389 -7.65 16.92 17.20
C PRO A 389 -6.68 17.84 17.95
N ARG A 390 -5.70 18.41 17.24
CA ARG A 390 -4.85 19.44 17.82
C ARG A 390 -5.66 20.73 18.00
N ARG A 391 -5.20 21.60 18.89
CA ARG A 391 -5.77 22.94 19.05
C ARG A 391 -5.72 23.66 17.70
N ASN A 392 -6.90 24.04 17.17
CA ASN A 392 -7.13 24.71 15.88
C ASN A 392 -7.09 23.82 14.62
N ASP A 393 -6.91 22.51 14.73
CA ASP A 393 -7.04 21.62 13.57
C ASP A 393 -8.54 21.36 13.28
N PRO A 394 -9.03 21.57 12.04
CA PRO A 394 -10.46 21.40 11.72
C PRO A 394 -10.90 19.92 11.67
N ALA A 395 -9.95 18.99 11.67
CA ALA A 395 -10.15 17.55 11.57
C ALA A 395 -9.21 16.78 12.54
N ALA A 396 -9.59 15.56 12.91
CA ALA A 396 -8.73 14.59 13.58
C ALA A 396 -7.81 13.91 12.57
N ARG A 397 -6.72 13.30 13.07
CA ARG A 397 -5.80 12.51 12.27
C ARG A 397 -5.77 11.09 12.79
N ALA A 398 -5.72 10.13 11.88
CA ALA A 398 -5.60 8.73 12.22
C ALA A 398 -4.54 8.02 11.38
N THR A 399 -4.10 6.86 11.86
CA THR A 399 -3.33 5.88 11.09
C THR A 399 -4.14 4.61 10.97
N PHE A 400 -4.03 3.93 9.85
CA PHE A 400 -4.78 2.70 9.61
C PHE A 400 -3.92 1.65 8.93
N SER A 401 -4.28 0.39 9.18
CA SER A 401 -3.75 -0.79 8.50
C SER A 401 -4.90 -1.72 8.14
N LEU A 402 -5.04 -2.00 6.85
CA LEU A 402 -5.90 -3.00 6.24
C LEU A 402 -5.00 -4.06 5.55
N GLY A 403 -3.95 -4.48 6.24
CA GLY A 403 -2.95 -5.42 5.74
C GLY A 403 -2.02 -4.74 4.74
N LYS A 404 -2.16 -5.07 3.46
CA LYS A 404 -1.29 -4.50 2.40
C LYS A 404 -1.58 -3.03 2.10
N LEU A 405 -2.75 -2.53 2.50
CA LEU A 405 -3.12 -1.11 2.43
C LEU A 405 -2.96 -0.50 3.83
N GLN A 406 -2.01 0.40 3.99
CA GLN A 406 -1.74 1.07 5.25
C GLN A 406 -1.44 2.54 4.99
N GLY A 407 -1.73 3.41 5.95
CA GLY A 407 -1.47 4.83 5.75
C GLY A 407 -2.03 5.71 6.84
N ALA A 408 -2.32 6.94 6.44
CA ALA A 408 -2.86 7.95 7.32
C ALA A 408 -4.19 8.49 6.80
N MET A 409 -5.02 8.93 7.73
CA MET A 409 -6.37 9.42 7.50
C MET A 409 -6.59 10.79 8.12
N ILE A 410 -7.40 11.60 7.46
CA ILE A 410 -8.05 12.80 7.98
C ILE A 410 -9.49 12.42 8.29
N LEU A 411 -9.98 12.83 9.47
CA LEU A 411 -11.33 12.50 9.96
C LEU A 411 -12.05 13.78 10.41
N ALA A 412 -13.21 14.08 9.84
CA ALA A 412 -14.01 15.23 10.27
C ALA A 412 -15.51 14.91 10.30
N LEU A 413 -16.26 15.67 11.10
CA LEU A 413 -17.74 15.58 11.13
C LEU A 413 -18.41 16.33 9.98
N ASP A 414 -17.61 16.97 9.13
CA ASP A 414 -18.05 17.84 8.05
C ASP A 414 -17.11 17.65 6.86
N CYS A 415 -17.67 17.47 5.66
CA CYS A 415 -16.91 17.32 4.42
C CYS A 415 -15.99 18.54 4.17
N ASP A 416 -16.48 19.76 4.44
CA ASP A 416 -15.73 21.00 4.26
C ASP A 416 -14.51 21.05 5.19
N LYS A 417 -14.61 20.44 6.38
CA LYS A 417 -13.49 20.36 7.33
C LYS A 417 -12.43 19.34 6.93
N VAL A 418 -12.80 18.29 6.21
CA VAL A 418 -11.83 17.38 5.57
C VAL A 418 -11.06 18.14 4.50
N ASP A 419 -11.76 18.85 3.61
CA ASP A 419 -11.15 19.68 2.57
C ASP A 419 -10.29 20.81 3.15
N GLN A 420 -10.76 21.46 4.22
CA GLN A 420 -10.01 22.52 4.90
C GLN A 420 -8.73 21.97 5.52
N MET A 421 -8.78 20.81 6.18
CA MET A 421 -7.57 20.16 6.70
C MET A 421 -6.63 19.80 5.56
N ARG A 422 -7.13 19.24 4.45
CA ARG A 422 -6.30 18.91 3.27
C ARG A 422 -5.61 20.15 2.74
N LYS A 423 -6.37 21.21 2.43
CA LYS A 423 -5.82 22.51 1.99
C LYS A 423 -4.82 23.09 2.99
N MET A 424 -5.03 22.91 4.30
CA MET A 424 -4.07 23.32 5.32
C MET A 424 -2.80 22.49 5.34
N LEU A 425 -2.85 21.22 4.93
CA LEU A 425 -1.68 20.36 4.79
C LEU A 425 -0.96 20.69 3.46
N ASP A 426 -1.70 20.93 2.38
CA ASP A 426 -1.13 21.28 1.07
C ASP A 426 -0.48 22.67 1.07
N LYS A 427 -1.16 23.69 1.60
CA LYS A 427 -0.63 25.07 1.72
C LYS A 427 0.59 25.18 2.62
N LYS A 428 0.76 24.24 3.55
CA LYS A 428 1.98 24.16 4.36
C LYS A 428 3.13 23.46 3.64
N GLY A 429 2.85 22.75 2.54
CA GLY A 429 3.84 22.18 1.62
C GLY A 429 4.27 23.13 0.48
N THR A 430 3.42 24.07 0.05
CA THR A 430 3.70 25.03 -1.05
C THR A 430 3.86 26.47 -0.56
N THR A 431 4.98 26.77 0.10
CA THR A 431 5.43 28.18 0.24
C THR A 431 6.84 28.35 -0.32
N GLN A 432 6.93 28.59 -1.63
CA GLN A 432 8.00 29.37 -2.22
C GLN A 432 7.48 30.22 -3.37
N HIS A 433 8.00 31.45 -3.41
CA HIS A 433 8.03 32.39 -4.53
C HIS A 433 6.73 33.03 -5.00
N ASP A 434 6.37 34.11 -4.31
CA ASP A 434 5.72 35.26 -4.96
C ASP A 434 6.68 35.81 -6.03
N THR A 435 6.48 35.36 -7.27
CA THR A 435 6.89 36.10 -8.46
C THR A 435 5.59 36.66 -9.03
N PRO A 436 5.40 37.98 -9.11
CA PRO A 436 4.14 38.54 -9.57
C PRO A 436 3.99 38.39 -11.08
N GLU A 437 2.80 37.92 -11.46
CA GLU A 437 2.08 38.16 -12.72
C GLU A 437 2.65 37.58 -14.02
N SER A 438 1.90 36.60 -14.56
CA SER A 438 1.19 36.86 -15.82
C SER A 438 -0.26 36.40 -15.65
N ASP A 439 -1.15 37.36 -15.45
CA ASP A 439 -2.57 37.23 -15.74
C ASP A 439 -2.70 37.07 -17.26
N ASP A 440 -2.79 35.84 -17.74
CA ASP A 440 -3.36 35.47 -19.04
C ASP A 440 -3.20 33.95 -19.18
N ASP A 441 -4.24 33.21 -18.80
CA ASP A 441 -4.81 32.14 -19.62
C ASP A 441 -5.96 31.50 -18.83
N ASP A 442 -7.17 31.93 -19.20
CA ASP A 442 -8.43 31.22 -18.97
C ASP A 442 -8.36 29.84 -19.63
N ASP A 443 -7.74 28.88 -18.95
CA ASP A 443 -7.80 27.48 -19.34
C ASP A 443 -8.88 26.76 -18.51
N ASP A 444 -9.84 26.25 -19.28
CA ASP A 444 -11.14 25.68 -18.97
C ASP A 444 -11.04 24.31 -18.24
N TRP A 445 -10.41 24.24 -17.06
CA TRP A 445 -10.29 23.00 -16.26
C TRP A 445 -11.55 22.68 -15.43
N GLU A 446 -12.65 23.41 -15.64
CA GLU A 446 -13.95 23.06 -15.07
C GLU A 446 -14.59 21.89 -15.85
N LYS A 447 -14.85 20.79 -15.11
CA LYS A 447 -15.74 19.65 -15.43
C LYS A 447 -15.10 18.30 -15.77
N VAL A 448 -14.13 17.85 -14.97
CA VAL A 448 -14.10 16.42 -14.61
C VAL A 448 -14.61 16.31 -13.17
N PRO A 449 -15.69 15.55 -12.88
CA PRO A 449 -16.18 15.41 -11.52
C PRO A 449 -15.19 14.54 -10.71
N HIS A 450 -14.21 15.19 -10.08
CA HIS A 450 -13.31 14.55 -9.14
C HIS A 450 -14.12 13.95 -7.97
N LEU A 451 -13.82 12.71 -7.58
CA LEU A 451 -14.57 11.96 -6.56
C LEU A 451 -14.23 12.47 -5.15
N THR A 452 -14.74 13.63 -4.74
CA THR A 452 -14.48 14.19 -3.41
C THR A 452 -15.30 13.50 -2.30
N VAL A 453 -14.94 13.75 -1.04
CA VAL A 453 -15.67 13.24 0.14
C VAL A 453 -17.14 13.70 0.18
N HIS A 454 -17.46 14.82 -0.48
CA HIS A 454 -18.82 15.36 -0.61
C HIS A 454 -19.81 14.40 -1.24
N ARG A 455 -19.36 13.42 -2.03
CA ARG A 455 -20.23 12.36 -2.57
C ARG A 455 -20.95 11.56 -1.48
N PHE A 456 -20.42 11.55 -0.26
CA PHE A 456 -20.99 10.84 0.88
C PHE A 456 -21.79 11.75 1.82
N ARG A 457 -21.87 13.05 1.51
CA ARG A 457 -22.56 14.04 2.35
C ARG A 457 -24.02 13.63 2.57
N ASN A 458 -24.39 13.50 3.83
CA ASN A 458 -25.76 13.23 4.21
C ASN A 458 -26.08 13.99 5.51
N ASP A 459 -26.78 15.11 5.36
CA ASP A 459 -27.10 16.03 6.46
C ASP A 459 -28.10 15.40 7.46
N ASN A 460 -28.75 14.28 7.10
CA ASN A 460 -29.67 13.56 7.99
C ASN A 460 -28.93 12.61 8.97
N VAL A 461 -27.65 12.32 8.76
CA VAL A 461 -26.87 11.37 9.59
C VAL A 461 -26.04 12.13 10.61
N LYS A 462 -26.50 12.17 11.87
CA LYS A 462 -25.88 12.95 12.96
C LYS A 462 -24.56 12.38 13.49
N TRP A 463 -24.22 11.14 13.14
CA TRP A 463 -23.08 10.41 13.70
C TRP A 463 -22.05 9.99 12.64
N ARG A 464 -22.13 10.59 11.45
CA ARG A 464 -21.20 10.34 10.35
C ARG A 464 -19.88 11.08 10.55
N VAL A 465 -18.79 10.35 10.37
CA VAL A 465 -17.43 10.87 10.28
C VAL A 465 -16.95 10.66 8.86
N TYR A 466 -16.66 11.74 8.17
CA TYR A 466 -16.09 11.74 6.83
C TYR A 466 -14.59 11.52 6.91
N LEU A 467 -14.06 10.77 5.96
CA LEU A 467 -12.63 10.45 5.92
C LEU A 467 -12.04 10.63 4.53
N GLN A 468 -10.74 10.93 4.54
CA GLN A 468 -9.86 10.82 3.38
C GLN A 468 -8.53 10.26 3.85
N TYR A 469 -7.86 9.49 2.99
CA TYR A 469 -6.60 8.85 3.32
C TYR A 469 -5.54 9.03 2.23
N ALA A 470 -4.30 8.81 2.64
CA ALA A 470 -3.18 8.55 1.76
C ALA A 470 -2.32 7.46 2.39
N GLY A 471 -1.72 6.61 1.57
CA GLY A 471 -1.03 5.43 2.10
C GLY A 471 -0.20 4.68 1.08
N THR A 472 0.22 3.48 1.45
CA THR A 472 0.90 2.54 0.58
C THR A 472 0.01 1.33 0.33
N CYS A 473 -0.02 0.82 -0.90
CA CYS A 473 -0.61 -0.46 -1.24
C CYS A 473 0.48 -1.36 -1.83
N ASN A 474 0.69 -2.56 -1.27
CA ASN A 474 1.76 -3.47 -1.70
C ASN A 474 3.17 -2.83 -1.64
N GLY A 475 3.42 -1.91 -0.70
CA GLY A 475 4.69 -1.20 -0.57
C GLY A 475 4.92 -0.07 -1.59
N LEU A 476 3.96 0.19 -2.49
CA LEU A 476 3.97 1.33 -3.39
C LEU A 476 3.19 2.50 -2.79
N ASN A 477 3.78 3.69 -2.81
CA ASN A 477 3.12 4.94 -2.40
C ASN A 477 1.91 5.21 -3.31
N GLN A 478 0.75 5.39 -2.71
CA GLN A 478 -0.48 5.82 -3.37
C GLN A 478 -0.72 7.29 -2.99
N VAL A 479 -0.25 8.21 -3.83
CA VAL A 479 -0.57 9.63 -3.71
C VAL A 479 -2.01 9.82 -4.17
N ASP A 480 -2.84 10.44 -3.33
CA ASP A 480 -4.23 10.75 -3.65
C ASP A 480 -4.30 12.01 -4.52
N GLU A 481 -3.66 11.96 -5.70
CA GLU A 481 -3.53 13.08 -6.64
C GLU A 481 -4.89 13.63 -7.09
N HIS A 482 -5.93 12.80 -7.06
CA HIS A 482 -7.25 13.09 -7.61
C HIS A 482 -8.36 13.18 -6.54
N ASN A 483 -7.99 13.17 -5.25
CA ASN A 483 -8.90 13.19 -4.09
C ASN A 483 -9.90 12.02 -4.04
N GLU A 484 -9.58 10.88 -4.64
CA GLU A 484 -10.46 9.72 -4.76
C GLU A 484 -10.42 8.79 -3.54
N GLN A 485 -9.38 8.90 -2.68
CA GLN A 485 -9.16 8.06 -1.51
C GLN A 485 -10.01 8.52 -0.31
N VAL A 486 -11.33 8.43 -0.47
CA VAL A 486 -12.32 8.99 0.48
C VAL A 486 -13.22 7.91 1.09
N GLY A 487 -14.00 8.29 2.11
CA GLY A 487 -14.97 7.39 2.74
C GLY A 487 -15.76 8.05 3.85
N TYR A 488 -16.46 7.23 4.63
CA TYR A 488 -17.10 7.64 5.87
C TYR A 488 -17.26 6.48 6.85
N ILE A 489 -17.47 6.80 8.13
CA ILE A 489 -17.82 5.87 9.21
C ILE A 489 -18.98 6.47 10.00
N ASP A 490 -20.08 5.74 10.12
CA ASP A 490 -21.22 6.09 10.97
C ASP A 490 -21.05 5.41 12.33
N PHE A 491 -20.86 6.23 13.36
CA PHE A 491 -20.83 5.75 14.75
C PHE A 491 -22.26 5.63 15.30
N ASN A 492 -22.45 4.81 16.34
CA ASN A 492 -23.76 4.57 16.97
C ASN A 492 -24.74 3.67 16.17
N VAL A 493 -24.22 2.77 15.33
CA VAL A 493 -25.00 1.71 14.68
C VAL A 493 -25.07 0.49 15.62
N ASP A 494 -26.22 -0.14 15.81
CA ASP A 494 -26.30 -1.40 16.57
C ASP A 494 -25.82 -2.58 15.70
N PRO A 495 -24.77 -3.33 16.07
CA PRO A 495 -24.30 -4.47 15.28
C PRO A 495 -25.28 -5.66 15.26
N GLU A 496 -26.30 -5.70 16.12
CA GLU A 496 -27.16 -6.88 16.33
C GLU A 496 -28.64 -6.72 15.88
N ARG A 497 -29.08 -5.57 15.33
CA ARG A 497 -30.50 -5.35 14.95
C ARG A 497 -30.73 -4.57 13.64
N SER A 498 -31.85 -4.87 12.96
CA SER A 498 -32.20 -4.38 11.61
C SER A 498 -32.58 -2.90 11.57
N ASP A 499 -32.50 -2.33 10.36
CA ASP A 499 -32.61 -0.91 10.00
C ASP A 499 -33.95 -0.20 10.35
N ASP A 500 -34.89 -0.85 11.04
CA ASP A 500 -36.30 -0.40 11.17
C ASP A 500 -36.63 0.30 12.50
N ASP A 501 -35.75 0.28 13.52
CA ASP A 501 -36.06 0.84 14.84
C ASP A 501 -35.45 2.24 15.05
N GLU A 502 -36.26 3.29 14.84
CA GLU A 502 -35.94 4.72 15.11
C GLU A 502 -35.56 5.04 16.58
N LYS A 503 -35.59 4.06 17.48
CA LYS A 503 -35.27 4.20 18.91
C LYS A 503 -34.02 3.43 19.37
N ALA A 504 -33.15 3.00 18.45
CA ALA A 504 -31.89 2.34 18.79
C ALA A 504 -30.86 3.34 19.36
N VAL A 505 -30.85 3.52 20.68
CA VAL A 505 -29.74 4.18 21.39
C VAL A 505 -28.59 3.17 21.49
N GLY A 506 -27.79 3.11 20.42
CA GLY A 506 -26.67 2.18 20.27
C GLY A 506 -25.49 2.47 21.21
N TYR A 507 -24.50 1.57 21.20
CA TYR A 507 -23.36 1.47 22.12
C TYR A 507 -22.34 2.65 22.10
N GLY A 508 -22.78 3.85 21.73
CA GLY A 508 -21.97 5.07 21.69
C GLY A 508 -20.80 4.99 20.70
N LEU A 509 -19.71 5.69 21.02
CA LEU A 509 -18.50 5.85 20.20
C LEU A 509 -17.63 4.58 20.09
N ALA A 510 -18.11 3.47 20.64
CA ALA A 510 -17.37 2.21 20.72
C ALA A 510 -17.41 1.43 19.40
N TYR A 511 -18.40 1.67 18.55
CA TYR A 511 -18.57 0.96 17.29
C TYR A 511 -18.99 1.91 16.16
N GLY A 512 -18.50 1.64 14.96
CA GLY A 512 -18.95 2.32 13.75
C GLY A 512 -18.88 1.42 12.52
N ARG A 513 -19.69 1.76 11.51
CA ARG A 513 -19.75 1.04 10.23
C ARG A 513 -19.72 2.05 9.09
N GLY A 514 -19.06 1.71 7.99
CA GLY A 514 -19.02 2.60 6.85
C GLY A 514 -18.26 2.02 5.67
N TYR A 515 -17.69 2.91 4.86
CA TYR A 515 -17.01 2.54 3.63
C TYR A 515 -15.72 3.33 3.45
N ILE A 516 -14.73 2.66 2.89
CA ILE A 516 -13.50 3.28 2.36
C ILE A 516 -13.41 2.95 0.87
N VAL A 517 -13.14 3.95 0.03
CA VAL A 517 -12.86 3.72 -1.39
C VAL A 517 -11.44 3.18 -1.52
N GLY A 518 -11.29 1.90 -1.84
CA GLY A 518 -9.99 1.26 -2.05
C GLY A 518 -9.32 1.73 -3.36
N PRO A 519 -7.99 1.63 -3.47
CA PRO A 519 -7.28 2.01 -4.69
C PRO A 519 -7.73 1.16 -5.89
N LYS A 520 -7.67 1.74 -7.10
CA LYS A 520 -8.16 1.14 -8.37
C LYS A 520 -7.60 -0.26 -8.68
N TYR A 521 -6.53 -0.67 -8.01
CA TYR A 521 -5.80 -1.93 -8.22
C TYR A 521 -5.78 -2.85 -6.98
N MET A 522 -6.62 -2.62 -5.97
CA MET A 522 -6.58 -3.40 -4.72
C MET A 522 -7.16 -4.81 -4.86
N THR A 523 -8.15 -5.00 -5.73
CA THR A 523 -8.83 -6.27 -5.97
C THR A 523 -8.71 -6.68 -7.44
N SER A 524 -8.98 -7.95 -7.76
CA SER A 524 -8.84 -8.50 -9.12
C SER A 524 -9.83 -7.93 -10.15
N ARG A 525 -10.72 -7.02 -9.75
CA ARG A 525 -11.71 -6.36 -10.62
C ARG A 525 -11.24 -4.95 -10.94
N ARG A 526 -10.97 -4.67 -12.23
CA ARG A 526 -10.74 -3.30 -12.72
C ARG A 526 -12.00 -2.47 -12.46
N SER A 527 -11.95 -1.52 -11.53
CA SER A 527 -12.96 -0.49 -11.32
C SER A 527 -12.37 0.87 -11.68
N GLU A 528 -13.00 1.59 -12.61
CA GLU A 528 -12.58 2.95 -13.00
C GLU A 528 -12.72 3.97 -11.84
N LYS A 529 -13.50 3.66 -10.80
CA LYS A 529 -13.87 4.59 -9.70
C LYS A 529 -13.38 4.16 -8.31
N GLY A 530 -12.48 3.18 -8.22
CA GLY A 530 -12.14 2.50 -6.97
C GLY A 530 -13.26 1.58 -6.48
N GLU A 531 -12.96 0.61 -5.63
CA GLU A 531 -13.97 -0.29 -5.05
C GLU A 531 -14.40 0.25 -3.68
N MET A 532 -15.71 0.26 -3.38
CA MET A 532 -16.17 0.62 -2.04
C MET A 532 -16.03 -0.58 -1.12
N LEU A 533 -15.10 -0.49 -0.18
CA LEU A 533 -14.81 -1.54 0.79
C LEU A 533 -15.62 -1.26 2.06
N PRO A 534 -16.60 -2.12 2.41
CA PRO A 534 -17.32 -2.00 3.67
C PRO A 534 -16.37 -2.29 4.83
N ILE A 535 -16.40 -1.42 5.84
CA ILE A 535 -15.59 -1.54 7.04
C ILE A 535 -16.47 -1.43 8.30
N GLU A 536 -16.10 -2.19 9.33
CA GLU A 536 -16.62 -2.05 10.69
C GLU A 536 -15.44 -1.74 11.61
N VAL A 537 -15.62 -0.84 12.57
CA VAL A 537 -14.56 -0.43 13.51
C VAL A 537 -15.01 -0.65 14.95
N PHE A 538 -14.14 -1.27 15.75
CA PHE A 538 -14.43 -1.69 17.13
C PHE A 538 -13.40 -1.08 18.07
N LYS A 539 -13.81 -0.09 18.87
CA LYS A 539 -12.95 0.61 19.82
C LYS A 539 -12.61 -0.28 21.00
N TRP A 540 -11.34 -0.36 21.38
CA TRP A 540 -10.95 -1.17 22.55
C TRP A 540 -10.16 -0.41 23.61
N THR A 541 -9.73 0.83 23.32
CA THR A 541 -9.16 1.74 24.32
C THR A 541 -9.46 3.20 23.98
N GLY A 542 -9.59 4.05 25.01
CA GLY A 542 -9.70 5.51 24.86
C GLY A 542 -8.35 6.22 24.80
N GLU A 543 -7.26 5.52 25.11
CA GLU A 543 -5.89 6.03 24.98
C GLU A 543 -5.34 5.69 23.61
N THR A 544 -4.54 6.58 23.04
CA THR A 544 -3.65 6.22 21.93
C THR A 544 -2.29 5.93 22.52
N VAL A 545 -1.80 4.70 22.36
CA VAL A 545 -0.36 4.48 22.45
C VAL A 545 0.24 5.39 21.38
N ARG A 546 1.21 6.24 21.72
CA ARG A 546 2.02 6.94 20.72
C ARG A 546 2.83 5.88 19.97
N VAL A 547 2.18 5.09 19.12
CA VAL A 547 2.86 4.23 18.19
C VAL A 547 3.50 5.19 17.21
N ALA A 548 4.82 5.27 17.29
CA ALA A 548 5.64 5.80 16.24
C ALA A 548 5.46 4.87 15.03
N ALA A 549 4.31 4.95 14.36
CA ALA A 549 4.21 4.43 13.01
C ALA A 549 5.26 5.22 12.21
N PRO A 550 6.14 4.57 11.43
CA PRO A 550 7.03 5.26 10.49
C PRO A 550 6.26 6.12 9.47
N TRP A 551 4.94 5.94 9.43
CA TRP A 551 3.95 6.58 8.57
C TRP A 551 3.10 7.60 9.34
N ASN A 552 3.72 8.65 9.86
CA ASN A 552 2.95 9.82 10.25
C ASN A 552 2.40 10.49 8.98
N ALA A 553 1.09 10.78 8.93
CA ALA A 553 0.38 11.49 7.85
C ALA A 553 1.15 12.65 7.23
N PHE A 554 2.00 13.27 8.05
CA PHE A 554 2.85 14.39 7.72
C PHE A 554 3.97 14.11 6.71
N ASN A 555 4.53 12.90 6.67
CA ASN A 555 5.66 12.58 5.79
C ASN A 555 5.24 12.41 4.33
N PHE A 556 3.94 12.23 4.09
CA PHE A 556 3.40 11.91 2.77
C PHE A 556 2.87 13.15 2.04
N TRP A 557 2.25 14.08 2.78
CA TRP A 557 1.70 15.33 2.23
C TRP A 557 2.70 16.51 2.26
N GLY A 558 3.69 16.47 3.15
CA GLY A 558 4.52 17.63 3.48
C GLY A 558 6.00 17.45 3.11
N GLY A 559 6.32 17.16 1.85
CA GLY A 559 7.68 17.42 1.34
C GLY A 559 8.17 18.79 1.86
N PHE A 560 9.43 18.87 2.30
CA PHE A 560 10.05 20.04 2.97
C PHE A 560 9.56 20.37 4.41
N GLU A 561 8.30 20.10 4.76
CA GLU A 561 7.69 20.46 6.06
C GLU A 561 8.20 19.62 7.27
N ALA A 562 8.84 18.50 7.00
CA ALA A 562 9.52 17.67 8.02
C ALA A 562 10.62 18.45 8.77
N ARG A 563 11.36 19.34 8.08
CA ARG A 563 12.46 20.12 8.66
C ARG A 563 11.96 21.13 9.70
N PHE A 564 10.85 21.80 9.42
CA PHE A 564 10.22 22.78 10.31
C PHE A 564 9.77 22.14 11.64
N ARG A 565 9.19 20.94 11.58
CA ARG A 565 8.73 20.21 12.77
C ARG A 565 9.85 19.65 13.63
N VAL A 566 10.99 19.29 13.03
CA VAL A 566 12.19 18.90 13.78
C VAL A 566 12.74 20.11 14.54
N CYS A 567 12.80 21.29 13.89
CA CYS A 567 13.17 22.55 14.56
C CYS A 567 12.23 22.87 15.73
N GLU A 568 10.91 22.73 15.55
CA GLU A 568 9.93 22.94 16.62
C GLU A 568 10.09 21.97 17.80
N ARG A 569 10.40 20.69 17.54
CA ARG A 569 10.68 19.70 18.60
C ARG A 569 11.98 20.04 19.33
N ALA A 570 13.04 20.39 18.59
CA ALA A 570 14.35 20.74 19.15
C ALA A 570 14.29 21.98 20.06
N MET A 571 13.40 22.93 19.79
CA MET A 571 13.19 24.10 20.66
C MET A 571 12.64 23.74 22.07
N THR A 572 12.05 22.56 22.27
CA THR A 572 11.33 22.20 23.51
C THR A 572 11.92 21.02 24.28
N MET A 573 12.90 20.31 23.71
CA MET A 573 13.51 19.15 24.39
C MET A 573 14.44 19.61 25.51
N THR A 574 14.10 19.24 26.76
CA THR A 574 14.93 19.51 27.94
C THR A 574 15.58 18.27 28.57
N LYS A 575 15.15 17.03 28.29
CA LYS A 575 15.82 15.81 28.78
C LYS A 575 15.56 14.61 27.87
N GLY A 576 16.59 13.77 27.69
CA GLY A 576 16.46 12.48 26.99
C GLY A 576 17.67 12.00 26.20
N TYR A 577 18.90 12.44 26.54
CA TYR A 577 20.15 11.75 26.17
C TYR A 577 21.18 12.12 27.24
N GLU A 578 21.05 11.49 28.42
CA GLU A 578 22.23 11.13 29.20
C GLU A 578 22.65 9.76 28.66
N LEU A 579 23.93 9.65 28.32
CA LEU A 579 24.58 8.39 27.93
C LEU A 579 24.48 7.36 29.04
#